data_AF-A0A8J2N108-F1
#
_entry.id   AF-A0A8J2N108-F1
#
_cell.length_a   1.000
_cell.length_b   1.000
_cell.length_c   1.000
_cell.angle_alpha   90.00
_cell.angle_beta   90.00
_cell.angle_gamma   90.00
#
_symmetry.space_group_name_H-M   'P 1'
#
loop_
_entity.id
_entity.type
_entity.pdbx_description
1 polymer ?
#
loop_
_entity_poly.entity_id
_entity_poly.type
_entity_poly.pdbx_seq_one_letter_code
_entity_poly.pdbx_strand_id
1 'polypeptide(L)'
;MEARGPPRVKNKAAAPIQISAEQLLREAVDRQDEKLKAPTQRFADVEELHEFQGRKRKEFEDYVRRNRINMNNWMRYAAWELEQKDTSVALWLRYIEAEMKHRNINHARNLLDRAVTILPRVDKLWYKYVYMEETLGNIDGARSVFERWVQWEPEESAWSSYIKLEVRHGEYERARAIFERFTVVHPEPKNWIKWAKFEEENGTSDLVRDVYGTAVETLGDDFMDEKLFMAYAKFEARLKETERARAIYKFALDRIPRSKSVNLHKAFTTFEKQYGDRDGIEDVVLSKRRVHYEEQIKENPKNYDA
;
A
#
# COMPACT_ATOMS: atom_id res chain seq x y z
N MET A 1 -50.85 -46.16 46.52
CA MET A 1 -52.31 -46.37 46.49
C MET A 1 -52.98 -45.09 46.98
N GLU A 2 -53.30 -44.17 46.08
CA GLU A 2 -54.18 -43.05 46.41
C GLU A 2 -55.62 -43.54 46.27
N ALA A 3 -56.37 -43.48 47.38
CA ALA A 3 -57.76 -43.90 47.42
C ALA A 3 -58.58 -43.07 46.42
N ARG A 4 -59.23 -43.74 45.47
CA ARG A 4 -60.24 -43.10 44.61
C ARG A 4 -61.37 -42.65 45.50
N GLY A 5 -61.38 -41.35 45.82
CA GLY A 5 -62.47 -40.71 46.54
C GLY A 5 -63.83 -40.91 45.84
N PRO A 6 -64.94 -40.70 46.56
CA PRO A 6 -66.28 -40.94 46.03
C PRO A 6 -66.53 -40.18 44.71
N PRO A 7 -67.36 -40.72 43.80
CA PRO A 7 -67.56 -40.12 42.48
C PRO A 7 -68.08 -38.69 42.64
N ARG A 8 -67.28 -37.70 42.23
CA ARG A 8 -67.70 -36.28 42.22
C ARG A 8 -68.93 -36.17 41.34
N VAL A 9 -70.09 -35.89 41.95
CA VAL A 9 -71.33 -35.60 41.23
C VAL A 9 -71.10 -34.31 40.42
N LYS A 10 -70.96 -34.43 39.10
CA LYS A 10 -70.74 -33.29 38.22
C LYS A 10 -72.08 -32.59 37.98
N ASN A 11 -72.14 -31.29 38.27
CA ASN A 11 -73.28 -30.46 37.89
C ASN A 11 -73.35 -30.38 36.35
N LYS A 12 -74.50 -30.75 35.76
CA LYS A 12 -74.75 -30.73 34.31
C LYS A 12 -75.54 -29.49 33.86
N ALA A 13 -75.73 -28.50 34.74
CA ALA A 13 -76.33 -27.23 34.35
C ALA A 13 -75.50 -26.56 33.24
N ALA A 14 -76.16 -25.81 32.36
CA ALA A 14 -75.48 -25.08 31.29
C ALA A 14 -74.45 -24.11 31.89
N ALA A 15 -73.22 -24.14 31.38
CA ALA A 15 -72.19 -23.22 31.81
C ALA A 15 -72.57 -21.79 31.39
N PRO A 16 -72.37 -20.78 32.28
CA PRO A 16 -72.73 -19.39 31.99
C PRO A 16 -71.85 -18.77 30.89
N ILE A 17 -70.65 -19.32 30.67
CA ILE A 17 -69.72 -18.91 29.61
C ILE A 17 -69.46 -20.14 28.74
N GLN A 18 -69.78 -20.03 27.45
CA GLN A 18 -69.46 -21.05 26.46
C GLN A 18 -68.04 -20.81 25.97
N ILE A 19 -67.21 -21.86 25.97
CA ILE A 19 -65.83 -21.77 25.46
C ILE A 19 -65.90 -21.47 23.96
N SER A 20 -65.38 -20.32 23.55
CA SER A 20 -65.32 -19.92 22.15
C SER A 20 -64.01 -20.38 21.49
N ALA A 21 -64.01 -20.51 20.16
CA ALA A 21 -62.79 -20.83 19.41
C ALA A 21 -61.69 -19.77 19.61
N GLU A 22 -62.08 -18.50 19.78
CA GLU A 22 -61.16 -17.40 20.08
C GLU A 22 -60.45 -17.60 21.43
N GLN A 23 -61.18 -18.05 22.45
CA GLN A 23 -60.61 -18.30 23.78
C GLN A 23 -59.57 -19.42 23.74
N LEU A 24 -59.83 -20.49 22.97
CA LEU A 24 -58.88 -21.59 22.78
C LEU A 24 -57.63 -21.15 22.02
N LEU A 25 -57.76 -20.32 20.99
CA LEU A 25 -56.62 -19.81 20.23
C LEU A 25 -55.76 -18.85 21.06
N ARG A 26 -56.38 -18.01 21.88
CA ARG A 26 -55.68 -17.09 22.78
C ARG A 26 -54.91 -17.85 23.87
N GLU A 27 -55.56 -18.83 24.49
CA GLU A 27 -54.91 -19.68 25.50
C GLU A 27 -53.79 -20.53 24.88
N ALA A 28 -53.91 -20.95 23.62
CA ALA A 28 -52.84 -21.64 22.90
C ALA A 28 -51.63 -20.76 22.58
N VAL A 29 -51.86 -19.47 22.27
CA VAL A 29 -50.77 -18.49 22.06
C VAL A 29 -50.11 -18.13 23.40
N ASP A 30 -50.88 -17.94 24.46
CA ASP A 30 -50.36 -17.60 25.78
C ASP A 30 -49.56 -18.76 26.41
N ARG A 31 -49.89 -20.01 26.05
CA ARG A 31 -49.14 -21.21 26.44
C ARG A 31 -48.04 -21.59 25.45
N GLN A 32 -47.81 -20.81 24.40
CA GLN A 32 -46.71 -21.08 23.48
C GLN A 32 -45.39 -20.79 24.21
N ASP A 33 -44.60 -21.84 24.43
CA ASP A 33 -43.25 -21.68 25.01
C ASP A 33 -42.47 -20.60 24.26
N GLU A 34 -41.85 -19.69 24.99
CA GLU A 34 -41.05 -18.64 24.39
C GLU A 34 -39.98 -19.29 23.50
N LYS A 35 -39.91 -18.82 22.24
CA LYS A 35 -38.86 -19.28 21.32
C LYS A 35 -37.51 -18.97 21.95
N LEU A 36 -36.72 -20.01 22.21
CA LEU A 36 -35.36 -19.90 22.72
C LEU A 36 -34.57 -18.91 21.85
N LYS A 37 -34.30 -17.71 22.39
CA LYS A 37 -33.41 -16.74 21.75
C LYS A 37 -31.99 -17.21 21.96
N ALA A 38 -31.25 -17.43 20.88
CA ALA A 38 -29.84 -17.77 20.98
C ALA A 38 -29.07 -16.67 21.73
N PRO A 39 -28.12 -17.03 22.61
CA PRO A 39 -27.34 -16.05 23.35
C PRO A 39 -26.50 -15.19 22.40
N THR A 40 -26.33 -13.91 22.74
CA THR A 40 -25.47 -12.99 21.98
C THR A 40 -24.01 -13.41 22.13
N GLN A 41 -23.39 -13.86 21.04
CA GLN A 41 -21.96 -14.19 21.01
C GLN A 41 -21.14 -12.91 20.78
N ARG A 42 -20.04 -12.76 21.54
CA ARG A 42 -19.01 -11.74 21.29
C ARG A 42 -17.75 -12.48 20.85
N PHE A 43 -17.19 -12.11 19.70
CA PHE A 43 -15.98 -12.71 19.16
C PHE A 43 -14.76 -12.00 19.76
N ALA A 44 -13.80 -12.76 20.29
CA ALA A 44 -12.60 -12.20 20.90
C ALA A 44 -11.43 -12.11 19.91
N ASP A 45 -11.36 -13.01 18.94
CA ASP A 45 -10.26 -13.12 17.97
C ASP A 45 -10.75 -13.27 16.52
N VAL A 46 -9.78 -13.25 15.59
CA VAL A 46 -10.03 -13.36 14.14
C VAL A 46 -10.33 -14.81 13.74
N GLU A 47 -9.87 -15.79 14.53
CA GLU A 47 -10.04 -17.22 14.26
C GLU A 47 -11.48 -17.69 14.57
N GLU A 48 -12.04 -17.28 15.73
CA GLU A 48 -13.44 -17.46 16.11
C GLU A 48 -14.39 -16.79 15.11
N LEU A 49 -14.01 -15.61 14.58
CA LEU A 49 -14.77 -14.93 13.55
C LEU A 49 -14.81 -15.75 12.26
N HIS A 50 -13.66 -16.29 11.82
CA HIS A 50 -13.60 -17.15 10.63
C HIS A 50 -14.35 -18.47 10.81
N GLU A 51 -14.35 -19.08 12.00
CA GLU A 51 -15.14 -20.28 12.27
C GLU A 51 -16.64 -20.00 12.25
N PHE A 52 -17.07 -18.88 12.82
CA PHE A 52 -18.46 -18.43 12.74
C PHE A 52 -18.90 -18.15 11.29
N GLN A 53 -18.06 -17.45 10.53
CA GLN A 53 -18.26 -17.22 9.10
C GLN A 53 -18.40 -18.54 8.33
N GLY A 54 -17.49 -19.50 8.57
CA GLY A 54 -17.51 -20.80 7.90
C GLY A 54 -18.78 -21.60 8.19
N ARG A 55 -19.24 -21.63 9.45
CA ARG A 55 -20.50 -22.29 9.82
C ARG A 55 -21.71 -21.66 9.15
N LYS A 56 -21.78 -20.32 9.13
CA LYS A 56 -22.88 -19.59 8.49
C LYS A 56 -22.88 -19.75 6.97
N ARG A 57 -21.71 -19.73 6.32
CA ARG A 57 -21.58 -19.98 4.88
C ARG A 57 -22.08 -21.38 4.52
N LYS A 58 -21.68 -22.40 5.28
CA LYS A 58 -22.17 -23.78 5.08
C LYS A 58 -23.69 -23.88 5.23
N GLU A 59 -24.25 -23.22 6.24
CA GLU A 59 -25.71 -23.15 6.45
C GLU A 59 -26.42 -22.55 5.21
N PHE A 60 -25.96 -21.41 4.71
CA PHE A 60 -26.51 -20.77 3.51
C PHE A 60 -26.33 -21.62 2.24
N GLU A 61 -25.15 -22.22 2.04
CA GLU A 61 -24.90 -23.13 0.91
C GLU A 61 -25.82 -24.35 0.95
N ASP A 62 -26.06 -24.92 2.12
CA ASP A 62 -26.99 -26.03 2.30
C ASP A 62 -28.46 -25.62 2.08
N TYR A 63 -28.85 -24.39 2.42
CA TYR A 63 -30.17 -23.84 2.07
C TYR A 63 -30.35 -23.62 0.57
N VAL A 64 -29.33 -23.06 -0.09
CA VAL A 64 -29.32 -22.81 -1.53
C VAL A 64 -29.29 -24.13 -2.30
N ARG A 65 -28.51 -25.12 -1.85
CA ARG A 65 -28.46 -26.45 -2.45
C ARG A 65 -29.81 -27.16 -2.38
N ARG A 66 -30.53 -27.02 -1.25
CA ARG A 66 -31.89 -27.57 -1.07
C ARG A 66 -32.93 -26.84 -1.92
N ASN A 67 -32.86 -25.51 -1.98
CA ASN A 67 -33.86 -24.66 -2.63
C ASN A 67 -33.23 -23.72 -3.67
N ARG A 68 -32.71 -24.29 -4.76
CA ARG A 68 -31.95 -23.56 -5.81
C ARG A 68 -32.74 -22.44 -6.50
N ILE A 69 -34.06 -22.61 -6.63
CA ILE A 69 -34.95 -21.68 -7.35
C ILE A 69 -35.32 -20.47 -6.48
N ASN A 70 -35.26 -20.59 -5.16
CA ASN A 70 -35.69 -19.52 -4.27
C ASN A 70 -34.65 -18.39 -4.22
N MET A 71 -34.87 -17.36 -5.04
CA MET A 71 -34.00 -16.18 -5.13
C MET A 71 -33.87 -15.44 -3.79
N ASN A 72 -34.83 -15.54 -2.88
CA ASN A 72 -34.73 -14.91 -1.56
C ASN A 72 -33.60 -15.51 -0.71
N ASN A 73 -33.30 -16.80 -0.88
CA ASN A 73 -32.18 -17.44 -0.17
C ASN A 73 -30.84 -16.95 -0.72
N TRP A 74 -30.76 -16.77 -2.04
CA TRP A 74 -29.60 -16.16 -2.70
C TRP A 74 -29.41 -14.69 -2.30
N MET A 75 -30.50 -13.91 -2.24
CA MET A 75 -30.45 -12.51 -1.81
C MET A 75 -30.03 -12.38 -0.34
N ARG A 76 -30.51 -13.25 0.55
CA ARG A 76 -30.10 -13.26 1.97
C ARG A 76 -28.65 -13.68 2.14
N TYR A 77 -28.18 -14.66 1.38
CA TYR A 77 -26.77 -15.08 1.39
C TYR A 77 -25.86 -13.96 0.85
N ALA A 78 -26.22 -13.35 -0.27
CA ALA A 78 -25.48 -12.21 -0.84
C ALA A 78 -25.48 -10.98 0.08
N ALA A 79 -26.61 -10.67 0.73
CA ALA A 79 -26.69 -9.59 1.71
C ALA A 79 -25.82 -9.86 2.94
N TRP A 80 -25.77 -11.11 3.41
CA TRP A 80 -24.93 -11.51 4.54
C TRP A 80 -23.44 -11.46 4.20
N GLU A 81 -23.02 -11.94 3.02
CA GLU A 81 -21.63 -11.81 2.53
C GLU A 81 -21.26 -10.33 2.29
N LEU A 82 -22.20 -9.46 1.92
CA LEU A 82 -21.96 -8.01 1.81
C LEU A 82 -21.85 -7.30 3.17
N GLU A 83 -22.56 -7.79 4.18
CA GLU A 83 -22.57 -7.25 5.54
C GLU A 83 -21.36 -7.71 6.36
N GLN A 84 -20.88 -8.92 6.07
CA GLN A 84 -19.49 -9.29 6.32
C GLN A 84 -18.65 -8.28 5.55
N LYS A 85 -17.92 -7.39 6.24
CA LYS A 85 -16.91 -6.56 5.58
C LYS A 85 -15.92 -7.52 4.93
N ASP A 86 -16.12 -7.80 3.65
CA ASP A 86 -15.33 -8.75 2.91
C ASP A 86 -13.94 -8.14 2.74
N THR A 87 -13.07 -8.42 3.71
CA THR A 87 -11.66 -8.00 3.70
C THR A 87 -10.86 -8.85 2.71
N SER A 88 -11.47 -9.88 2.12
CA SER A 88 -10.83 -10.73 1.12
C SER A 88 -10.62 -9.95 -0.18
N VAL A 89 -9.44 -9.35 -0.31
CA VAL A 89 -8.95 -8.68 -1.53
C VAL A 89 -9.11 -9.59 -2.76
N ALA A 90 -8.93 -10.90 -2.60
CA ALA A 90 -9.08 -11.87 -3.68
C ALA A 90 -10.51 -11.94 -4.22
N LEU A 91 -11.54 -11.82 -3.36
CA LEU A 91 -12.93 -11.83 -3.79
C LEU A 91 -13.28 -10.58 -4.58
N TRP A 92 -12.86 -9.40 -4.08
CA TRP A 92 -13.00 -8.13 -4.81
C TRP A 92 -12.40 -8.23 -6.20
N LEU A 93 -11.16 -8.71 -6.32
CA LEU A 93 -10.49 -8.87 -7.60
C LEU A 93 -11.24 -9.83 -8.53
N ARG A 94 -11.70 -10.99 -8.03
CA ARG A 94 -12.48 -11.95 -8.82
C ARG A 94 -13.80 -11.36 -9.29
N TYR A 95 -14.46 -10.56 -8.45
CA TYR A 95 -15.73 -9.94 -8.79
C TYR A 95 -15.55 -8.83 -9.84
N ILE A 96 -14.54 -7.97 -9.66
CA ILE A 96 -14.16 -6.95 -10.64
C ILE A 96 -13.81 -7.61 -11.98
N GLU A 97 -13.04 -8.69 -11.97
CA GLU A 97 -12.69 -9.44 -13.19
C GLU A 97 -13.89 -10.09 -13.88
N ALA A 98 -14.87 -10.57 -13.12
CA ALA A 98 -16.11 -11.07 -13.67
C ALA A 98 -16.90 -9.95 -14.37
N GLU A 99 -17.09 -8.80 -13.72
CA GLU A 99 -17.80 -7.66 -14.31
C GLU A 99 -17.09 -7.10 -15.55
N MET A 100 -15.75 -7.06 -15.56
CA MET A 100 -14.96 -6.70 -16.74
C MET A 100 -15.18 -7.68 -17.90
N LYS A 101 -15.23 -9.00 -17.63
CA LYS A 101 -15.51 -10.03 -18.64
C LYS A 101 -16.93 -9.88 -19.22
N HIS A 102 -17.90 -9.52 -18.38
CA HIS A 102 -19.28 -9.28 -18.80
C HIS A 102 -19.50 -7.92 -19.47
N ARG A 103 -18.44 -7.12 -19.68
CA ARG A 103 -18.46 -5.78 -20.30
C ARG A 103 -19.32 -4.75 -19.53
N ASN A 104 -19.59 -4.98 -18.25
CA ASN A 104 -20.32 -4.06 -17.40
C ASN A 104 -19.38 -3.00 -16.80
N ILE A 105 -18.91 -2.08 -17.63
CA ILE A 105 -17.86 -1.10 -17.25
C ILE A 105 -18.29 -0.22 -16.06
N ASN A 106 -19.53 0.29 -16.08
CA ASN A 106 -20.03 1.16 -15.01
C ASN A 106 -20.16 0.42 -13.66
N HIS A 107 -20.56 -0.86 -13.68
CA HIS A 107 -20.62 -1.67 -12.47
C HIS A 107 -19.22 -1.95 -11.94
N ALA A 108 -18.27 -2.29 -12.83
CA ALA A 108 -16.87 -2.47 -12.44
C ALA A 108 -16.27 -1.19 -11.84
N ARG A 109 -16.58 0.00 -12.38
CA ARG A 109 -16.12 1.29 -11.85
C ARG A 109 -16.70 1.57 -10.46
N ASN A 110 -18.01 1.40 -10.29
CA ASN A 110 -18.66 1.55 -8.98
C ASN A 110 -18.10 0.56 -7.94
N LEU A 111 -17.78 -0.65 -8.39
CA LEU A 111 -17.22 -1.69 -7.54
C LEU A 111 -15.79 -1.36 -7.10
N LEU A 112 -14.95 -0.90 -8.02
CA LEU A 112 -13.59 -0.46 -7.72
C LEU A 112 -13.57 0.79 -6.83
N ASP A 113 -14.46 1.75 -7.06
CA ASP A 113 -14.57 2.94 -6.21
C ASP A 113 -14.98 2.56 -4.77
N ARG A 114 -15.93 1.63 -4.61
CA ARG A 114 -16.27 1.06 -3.31
C ARG A 114 -15.10 0.30 -2.69
N ALA A 115 -14.40 -0.53 -3.47
CA ALA A 115 -13.29 -1.34 -2.99
C ALA A 115 -12.16 -0.45 -2.44
N VAL A 116 -11.81 0.60 -3.18
CA VAL A 116 -10.78 1.57 -2.81
C VAL A 116 -11.18 2.38 -1.57
N THR A 117 -12.47 2.74 -1.44
CA THR A 117 -12.98 3.47 -0.27
C THR A 117 -12.96 2.61 1.00
N ILE A 118 -13.23 1.31 0.88
CA ILE A 118 -13.23 0.39 2.03
C ILE A 118 -11.80 -0.04 2.39
N LEU A 119 -10.94 -0.26 1.40
CA LEU A 119 -9.59 -0.80 1.57
C LEU A 119 -8.52 0.10 0.91
N PRO A 120 -8.29 1.33 1.42
CA PRO A 120 -7.38 2.29 0.79
C PRO A 120 -5.90 1.88 0.86
N ARG A 121 -5.53 1.00 1.80
CA ARG A 121 -4.13 0.53 1.98
C ARG A 121 -3.73 -0.60 1.04
N VAL A 122 -4.64 -1.09 0.20
CA VAL A 122 -4.37 -2.23 -0.69
C VAL A 122 -4.02 -1.74 -2.09
N ASP A 123 -2.72 -1.63 -2.37
CA ASP A 123 -2.20 -1.11 -3.65
C ASP A 123 -2.68 -1.91 -4.86
N LYS A 124 -2.90 -3.21 -4.70
CA LYS A 124 -3.43 -4.08 -5.79
C LYS A 124 -4.76 -3.58 -6.36
N LEU A 125 -5.62 -3.01 -5.52
CA LEU A 125 -6.93 -2.49 -5.96
C LEU A 125 -6.75 -1.20 -6.75
N TRP A 126 -5.87 -0.31 -6.30
CA TRP A 126 -5.52 0.92 -7.01
C TRP A 126 -4.91 0.63 -8.38
N TYR A 127 -3.94 -0.28 -8.45
CA TYR A 127 -3.35 -0.70 -9.72
C TYR A 127 -4.38 -1.29 -10.68
N LYS A 128 -5.31 -2.12 -10.18
CA LYS A 128 -6.39 -2.67 -11.00
C LYS A 128 -7.32 -1.57 -11.52
N TYR A 129 -7.60 -0.57 -10.69
CA TYR A 129 -8.46 0.55 -11.06
C TYR A 129 -7.84 1.42 -12.16
N VAL A 130 -6.59 1.84 -11.96
CA VAL A 130 -5.82 2.60 -12.94
C VAL A 130 -5.72 1.83 -14.25
N TYR A 131 -5.37 0.54 -14.19
CA TYR A 131 -5.26 -0.31 -15.38
C TYR A 131 -6.59 -0.37 -16.14
N MET A 132 -7.72 -0.47 -15.44
CA MET A 132 -9.02 -0.46 -16.09
C MET A 132 -9.29 0.88 -16.80
N GLU A 133 -9.10 2.03 -16.14
CA GLU A 133 -9.31 3.34 -16.78
C GLU A 133 -8.35 3.56 -17.97
N GLU A 134 -7.11 3.05 -17.88
CA GLU A 134 -6.14 3.09 -18.99
C GLU A 134 -6.60 2.24 -20.18
N THR A 135 -7.10 1.02 -19.94
CA THR A 135 -7.64 0.16 -21.02
C THR A 135 -8.88 0.75 -21.70
N LEU A 136 -9.63 1.60 -20.98
CA LEU A 136 -10.77 2.34 -21.51
C LEU A 136 -10.37 3.63 -22.24
N GLY A 137 -9.09 4.01 -22.19
CA GLY A 137 -8.57 5.26 -22.78
C GLY A 137 -8.95 6.52 -21.99
N ASN A 138 -9.47 6.37 -20.76
CA ASN A 138 -9.89 7.49 -19.92
C ASN A 138 -8.71 7.98 -19.05
N ILE A 139 -7.81 8.75 -19.66
CA ILE A 139 -6.59 9.24 -19.01
C ILE A 139 -6.92 10.17 -17.84
N ASP A 140 -7.90 11.06 -18.01
CA ASP A 140 -8.30 11.99 -16.95
C ASP A 140 -8.96 11.28 -15.76
N GLY A 141 -9.70 10.18 -16.02
CA GLY A 141 -10.17 9.28 -14.98
C GLY A 141 -9.01 8.63 -14.22
N ALA A 142 -8.03 8.06 -14.95
CA ALA A 142 -6.85 7.46 -14.33
C ALA A 142 -6.06 8.48 -13.48
N ARG A 143 -5.93 9.72 -13.94
CA ARG A 143 -5.31 10.83 -13.17
C ARG A 143 -6.07 11.14 -11.89
N SER A 144 -7.39 11.25 -11.96
CA SER A 144 -8.23 11.48 -10.77
C SER A 144 -8.08 10.36 -9.74
N VAL A 145 -7.98 9.11 -10.21
CA VAL A 145 -7.72 7.95 -9.33
C VAL A 145 -6.32 8.04 -8.71
N PHE A 146 -5.29 8.40 -9.48
CA PHE A 146 -3.94 8.59 -8.96
C PHE A 146 -3.84 9.73 -7.94
N GLU A 147 -4.49 10.87 -8.20
CA GLU A 147 -4.52 12.00 -7.25
C GLU A 147 -5.22 11.60 -5.93
N ARG A 148 -6.31 10.84 -6.01
CA ARG A 148 -6.94 10.24 -4.82
C ARG A 148 -6.03 9.25 -4.11
N TRP A 149 -5.24 8.49 -4.85
CA TRP A 149 -4.30 7.52 -4.26
C TRP A 149 -3.15 8.22 -3.55
N VAL A 150 -2.59 9.27 -4.15
CA VAL A 150 -1.50 10.10 -3.61
C VAL A 150 -1.86 10.73 -2.27
N GLN A 151 -3.14 11.10 -2.05
CA GLN A 151 -3.62 11.62 -0.76
C GLN A 151 -3.40 10.66 0.42
N TRP A 152 -3.28 9.35 0.17
CA TRP A 152 -3.03 8.35 1.21
C TRP A 152 -1.54 8.11 1.50
N GLU A 153 -0.65 8.87 0.84
CA GLU A 153 0.80 8.76 0.92
C GLU A 153 1.27 7.30 0.71
N PRO A 154 0.99 6.72 -0.47
CA PRO A 154 1.32 5.33 -0.76
C PRO A 154 2.83 5.12 -0.91
N GLU A 155 3.23 3.86 -0.99
CA GLU A 155 4.63 3.44 -1.16
C GLU A 155 5.26 4.02 -2.45
N GLU A 156 6.59 4.10 -2.51
CA GLU A 156 7.39 4.53 -3.67
C GLU A 156 6.96 3.90 -5.01
N SER A 157 6.45 2.66 -4.96
CA SER A 157 5.96 1.91 -6.12
C SER A 157 4.75 2.58 -6.78
N ALA A 158 3.87 3.22 -6.00
CA ALA A 158 2.68 3.93 -6.49
C ALA A 158 3.07 5.20 -7.25
N TRP A 159 3.92 6.03 -6.64
CA TRP A 159 4.45 7.25 -7.23
C TRP A 159 5.22 6.98 -8.52
N SER A 160 6.08 5.95 -8.52
CA SER A 160 6.83 5.53 -9.70
C SER A 160 5.90 5.12 -10.86
N SER A 161 4.78 4.48 -10.56
CA SER A 161 3.78 4.11 -11.57
C SER A 161 2.99 5.32 -12.08
N TYR A 162 2.71 6.30 -11.22
CA TYR A 162 2.05 7.55 -11.64
C TYR A 162 2.93 8.36 -12.59
N ILE A 163 4.21 8.52 -12.26
CA ILE A 163 5.19 9.18 -13.14
C ILE A 163 5.29 8.46 -14.48
N LYS A 164 5.37 7.12 -14.49
CA LYS A 164 5.39 6.33 -15.73
C LYS A 164 4.13 6.51 -16.58
N LEU A 165 2.97 6.77 -15.97
CA LEU A 165 1.75 7.08 -16.72
C LEU A 165 1.93 8.42 -17.47
N GLU A 166 2.31 9.50 -16.79
CA GLU A 166 2.44 10.82 -17.44
C GLU A 166 3.55 10.84 -18.49
N VAL A 167 4.67 10.14 -18.26
CA VAL A 167 5.74 10.01 -19.25
C VAL A 167 5.27 9.28 -20.51
N ARG A 168 4.44 8.23 -20.40
CA ARG A 168 3.86 7.55 -21.56
C ARG A 168 2.93 8.45 -22.38
N HIS A 169 2.32 9.44 -21.74
CA HIS A 169 1.44 10.41 -22.40
C HIS A 169 2.17 11.70 -22.83
N GLY A 170 3.48 11.83 -22.56
CA GLY A 170 4.30 12.98 -22.96
C GLY A 170 4.12 14.24 -22.09
N GLU A 171 3.46 14.11 -20.93
CA GLU A 171 3.17 15.23 -20.04
C GLU A 171 4.29 15.44 -19.01
N TYR A 172 5.47 15.87 -19.49
CA TYR A 172 6.67 15.99 -18.67
C TYR A 172 6.54 17.05 -17.56
N GLU A 173 5.81 18.14 -17.80
CA GLU A 173 5.59 19.20 -16.79
C GLU A 173 4.82 18.66 -15.57
N ARG A 174 3.81 17.82 -15.81
CA ARG A 174 3.05 17.19 -14.73
C ARG A 174 3.89 16.15 -14.01
N ALA A 175 4.70 15.39 -14.72
CA ALA A 175 5.65 14.47 -14.12
C ALA A 175 6.59 15.19 -13.14
N ARG A 176 7.09 16.39 -13.49
CA ARG A 176 7.89 17.25 -12.61
C ARG A 176 7.15 17.67 -11.34
N ALA A 177 5.92 18.17 -11.48
CA ALA A 177 5.08 18.51 -10.33
C ALA A 177 4.75 17.30 -9.42
N ILE A 178 4.74 16.08 -9.97
CA ILE A 178 4.58 14.84 -9.20
C ILE A 178 5.88 14.50 -8.47
N PHE A 179 7.04 14.67 -9.10
CA PHE A 179 8.35 14.46 -8.47
C PHE A 179 8.57 15.41 -7.30
N GLU A 180 8.22 16.70 -7.43
CA GLU A 180 8.30 17.66 -6.33
C GLU A 180 7.45 17.24 -5.12
N ARG A 181 6.22 16.77 -5.37
CA ARG A 181 5.36 16.24 -4.31
C ARG A 181 5.92 14.95 -3.72
N PHE A 182 6.47 14.09 -4.56
CA PHE A 182 7.04 12.81 -4.15
C PHE A 182 8.25 12.96 -3.23
N THR A 183 9.14 13.92 -3.50
CA THR A 183 10.33 14.16 -2.66
C THR A 183 9.99 14.81 -1.32
N VAL A 184 8.89 15.56 -1.24
CA VAL A 184 8.39 16.11 0.04
C VAL A 184 7.78 15.02 0.92
N VAL A 185 7.00 14.10 0.34
CA VAL A 185 6.37 13.00 1.10
C VAL A 185 7.40 11.95 1.51
N HIS A 186 8.32 11.60 0.60
CA HIS A 186 9.37 10.61 0.82
C HIS A 186 10.76 11.22 0.59
N PRO A 187 11.32 11.94 1.58
CA PRO A 187 12.62 12.61 1.48
C PRO A 187 13.78 11.61 1.60
N GLU A 188 13.87 10.67 0.67
CA GLU A 188 14.97 9.72 0.56
C GLU A 188 15.95 10.09 -0.57
N PRO A 189 17.28 9.97 -0.37
CA PRO A 189 18.27 10.23 -1.42
C PRO A 189 18.04 9.43 -2.71
N LYS A 190 17.46 8.23 -2.61
CA LYS A 190 17.12 7.39 -3.77
C LYS A 190 16.07 8.04 -4.68
N ASN A 191 15.10 8.73 -4.09
CA ASN A 191 14.01 9.39 -4.81
C ASN A 191 14.52 10.59 -5.59
N TRP A 192 15.43 11.36 -4.98
CA TRP A 192 16.14 12.45 -5.65
C TRP A 192 16.99 11.96 -6.83
N ILE A 193 17.71 10.84 -6.68
CA ILE A 193 18.48 10.24 -7.78
C ILE A 193 17.54 9.78 -8.92
N LYS A 194 16.34 9.28 -8.60
CA LYS A 194 15.34 8.93 -9.63
C LYS A 194 14.85 10.15 -10.39
N TRP A 195 14.57 11.26 -9.68
CA TRP A 195 14.16 12.51 -10.30
C TRP A 195 15.27 13.07 -11.20
N ALA A 196 16.51 13.11 -10.71
CA ALA A 196 17.65 13.56 -11.49
C ALA A 196 17.84 12.72 -12.77
N LYS A 197 17.73 11.39 -12.70
CA LYS A 197 17.78 10.53 -13.89
C LYS A 197 16.66 10.82 -14.90
N PHE A 198 15.46 11.11 -14.41
CA PHE A 198 14.34 11.50 -15.26
C PHE A 198 14.61 12.82 -16.00
N GLU A 199 15.14 13.82 -15.30
CA GLU A 199 15.56 15.09 -15.91
C GLU A 199 16.76 14.93 -16.85
N GLU A 200 17.68 14.01 -16.57
CA GLU A 200 18.81 13.71 -17.45
C GLU A 200 18.37 13.11 -18.81
N GLU A 201 17.22 12.42 -18.84
CA GLU A 201 16.66 11.82 -20.06
C GLU A 201 15.75 12.79 -20.83
N ASN A 202 14.99 13.63 -20.13
CA ASN A 202 13.90 14.41 -20.73
C ASN A 202 14.05 15.94 -20.60
N GLY A 203 14.99 16.41 -19.78
CA GLY A 203 15.13 17.80 -19.38
C GLY A 203 16.41 18.48 -19.89
N THR A 204 16.60 19.71 -19.45
CA THR A 204 17.83 20.49 -19.69
C THR A 204 18.84 20.26 -18.57
N SER A 205 20.12 20.47 -18.88
CA SER A 205 21.19 20.29 -17.89
C SER A 205 21.07 21.23 -16.67
N ASP A 206 20.41 22.37 -16.83
CA ASP A 206 20.20 23.31 -15.72
C ASP A 206 19.12 22.83 -14.76
N LEU A 207 18.02 22.25 -15.27
CA LEU A 207 16.98 21.64 -14.41
C LEU A 207 17.55 20.50 -13.55
N VAL A 208 18.43 19.67 -14.14
CA VAL A 208 19.12 18.61 -13.38
C VAL A 208 19.94 19.20 -12.23
N ARG A 209 20.61 20.33 -12.44
CA ARG A 209 21.36 21.02 -11.39
C ARG A 209 20.45 21.58 -10.31
N ASP A 210 19.31 22.16 -10.69
CA ASP A 210 18.33 22.66 -9.74
C ASP A 210 17.76 21.53 -8.87
N VAL A 211 17.52 20.34 -9.46
CA VAL A 211 17.11 19.15 -8.71
C VAL A 211 18.18 18.69 -7.72
N TYR A 212 19.46 18.65 -8.12
CA TYR A 212 20.53 18.30 -7.20
C TYR A 212 20.76 19.38 -6.12
N GLY A 213 20.60 20.66 -6.45
CA GLY A 213 20.69 21.77 -5.50
C GLY A 213 19.58 21.70 -4.44
N THR A 214 18.33 21.57 -4.88
CA THR A 214 17.17 21.38 -3.99
C THR A 214 17.29 20.10 -3.17
N ALA A 215 17.83 19.01 -3.72
CA ALA A 215 18.11 17.79 -2.97
C ALA A 215 19.09 18.06 -1.80
N VAL A 216 20.18 18.77 -2.05
CA VAL A 216 21.19 19.09 -1.01
C VAL A 216 20.61 20.02 0.06
N GLU A 217 19.76 20.98 -0.32
CA GLU A 217 19.10 21.88 0.64
C GLU A 217 18.06 21.15 1.50
N THR A 218 17.25 20.27 0.90
CA THR A 218 16.15 19.58 1.59
C THR A 218 16.61 18.43 2.47
N LEU A 219 17.62 17.66 2.06
CA LEU A 219 18.16 16.54 2.84
C LEU A 219 18.94 16.99 4.08
N GLY A 220 19.41 18.26 4.09
CA GLY A 220 20.22 18.81 5.18
C GLY A 220 21.48 17.97 5.47
N ASP A 221 22.15 18.23 6.60
CA ASP A 221 23.37 17.49 6.97
C ASP A 221 23.08 16.07 7.54
N ASP A 222 21.82 15.79 7.94
CA ASP A 222 21.45 14.57 8.66
C ASP A 222 21.19 13.35 7.75
N PHE A 223 20.78 13.56 6.48
CA PHE A 223 20.42 12.49 5.54
C PHE A 223 21.28 12.45 4.27
N MET A 224 22.49 13.02 4.31
CA MET A 224 23.40 12.99 3.18
C MET A 224 23.99 11.60 2.92
N ASP A 225 23.43 10.90 1.94
CA ASP A 225 23.98 9.63 1.41
C ASP A 225 25.08 9.92 0.38
N GLU A 226 26.18 9.16 0.44
CA GLU A 226 27.30 9.21 -0.52
C GLU A 226 26.82 9.03 -1.96
N LYS A 227 25.73 8.29 -2.17
CA LYS A 227 25.19 7.98 -3.50
C LYS A 227 24.70 9.21 -4.26
N LEU A 228 24.15 10.19 -3.56
CA LEU A 228 23.64 11.41 -4.19
C LEU A 228 24.79 12.23 -4.79
N PHE A 229 25.83 12.48 -3.99
CA PHE A 229 27.02 13.21 -4.44
C PHE A 229 27.80 12.47 -5.52
N MET A 230 27.90 11.14 -5.42
CA MET A 230 28.50 10.35 -6.49
C MET A 230 27.72 10.45 -7.80
N ALA A 231 26.38 10.48 -7.75
CA ALA A 231 25.55 10.67 -8.93
C ALA A 231 25.74 12.09 -9.51
N TYR A 232 25.68 13.11 -8.65
CA TYR A 232 25.82 14.50 -9.06
C TYR A 232 27.19 14.80 -9.69
N ALA A 233 28.27 14.31 -9.08
CA ALA A 233 29.61 14.51 -9.62
C ALA A 233 29.85 13.74 -10.93
N LYS A 234 29.24 12.55 -11.10
CA LYS A 234 29.26 11.82 -12.39
C LYS A 234 28.50 12.58 -13.47
N PHE A 235 27.40 13.23 -13.12
CA PHE A 235 26.63 14.06 -14.04
C PHE A 235 27.46 15.26 -14.53
N GLU A 236 28.08 16.04 -13.63
CA GLU A 236 28.93 17.17 -14.01
C GLU A 236 30.19 16.73 -14.78
N ALA A 237 30.76 15.56 -14.45
CA ALA A 237 31.85 14.97 -15.23
C ALA A 237 31.43 14.66 -16.68
N ARG A 238 30.19 14.20 -16.90
CA ARG A 238 29.63 13.97 -18.24
C ARG A 238 29.46 15.28 -19.02
N LEU A 239 29.14 16.37 -18.33
CA LEU A 239 29.07 17.73 -18.91
C LEU A 239 30.44 18.38 -19.13
N LYS A 240 31.55 17.71 -18.77
CA LYS A 240 32.94 18.20 -18.84
C LYS A 240 33.25 19.36 -17.89
N GLU A 241 32.41 19.61 -16.88
CA GLU A 241 32.63 20.60 -15.84
C GLU A 241 33.44 19.98 -14.69
N THR A 242 34.71 19.67 -14.95
CA THR A 242 35.57 18.94 -14.02
C THR A 242 35.84 19.71 -12.73
N GLU A 243 35.95 21.04 -12.80
CA GLU A 243 36.15 21.88 -11.62
C GLU A 243 34.96 21.83 -10.65
N ARG A 244 33.72 21.88 -11.18
CA ARG A 244 32.52 21.74 -10.35
C ARG A 244 32.42 20.36 -9.75
N ALA A 245 32.68 19.31 -10.54
CA ALA A 245 32.71 17.94 -10.03
C ALA A 245 33.73 17.78 -8.87
N ARG A 246 34.92 18.39 -8.97
CA ARG A 246 35.91 18.43 -7.86
C ARG A 246 35.36 19.15 -6.63
N ALA A 247 34.74 20.32 -6.82
CA ALA A 247 34.16 21.09 -5.72
C ALA A 247 33.08 20.29 -4.98
N ILE A 248 32.21 19.58 -5.71
CA ILE A 248 31.17 18.70 -5.15
C ILE A 248 31.80 17.56 -4.32
N TYR A 249 32.83 16.90 -4.84
CA TYR A 249 33.52 15.84 -4.09
C TYR A 249 34.18 16.35 -2.81
N LYS A 250 34.85 17.50 -2.86
CA LYS A 250 35.44 18.12 -1.67
C LYS A 250 34.37 18.47 -0.63
N PHE A 251 33.31 19.15 -1.07
CA PHE A 251 32.18 19.51 -0.23
C PHE A 251 31.54 18.29 0.46
N ALA A 252 31.35 17.20 -0.29
CA ALA A 252 30.79 15.97 0.25
C ALA A 252 31.72 15.27 1.26
N LEU A 253 33.04 15.31 1.03
CA LEU A 253 34.03 14.72 1.94
C LEU A 253 34.21 15.51 3.24
N ASP A 254 34.04 16.83 3.20
CA ASP A 254 34.16 17.68 4.38
C ASP A 254 32.98 17.51 5.34
N ARG A 255 31.78 17.25 4.81
CA ARG A 255 30.56 17.11 5.61
C ARG A 255 30.23 15.67 6.03
N ILE A 256 30.56 14.68 5.20
CA ILE A 256 30.24 13.27 5.50
C ILE A 256 31.36 12.66 6.36
N PRO A 257 31.05 12.09 7.53
CA PRO A 257 32.04 11.39 8.35
C PRO A 257 32.73 10.26 7.58
N ARG A 258 34.04 10.13 7.81
CA ARG A 258 34.93 9.22 7.07
C ARG A 258 34.50 7.74 7.08
N SER A 259 33.75 7.32 8.10
CA SER A 259 33.21 5.97 8.22
C SER A 259 32.16 5.63 7.15
N LYS A 260 31.41 6.63 6.66
CA LYS A 260 30.34 6.47 5.66
C LYS A 260 30.80 6.84 4.24
N SER A 261 31.96 7.46 4.08
CA SER A 261 32.44 8.01 2.79
C SER A 261 33.49 7.14 2.08
N VAL A 262 33.62 5.86 2.43
CA VAL A 262 34.62 4.96 1.81
C VAL A 262 34.39 4.83 0.30
N ASN A 263 33.14 4.71 -0.16
CA ASN A 263 32.87 4.61 -1.60
C ASN A 263 33.00 5.97 -2.27
N LEU A 264 32.61 7.05 -1.59
CA LEU A 264 32.84 8.41 -2.06
C LEU A 264 34.34 8.71 -2.29
N HIS A 265 35.23 8.33 -1.36
CA HIS A 265 36.68 8.46 -1.51
C HIS A 265 37.22 7.63 -2.69
N LYS A 266 36.70 6.41 -2.89
CA LYS A 266 37.05 5.59 -4.05
C LYS A 266 36.62 6.26 -5.35
N ALA A 267 35.39 6.77 -5.41
CA ALA A 267 34.84 7.49 -6.55
C ALA A 267 35.65 8.76 -6.87
N PHE A 268 36.00 9.54 -5.86
CA PHE A 268 36.85 10.72 -6.00
C PHE A 268 38.25 10.35 -6.54
N THR A 269 38.86 9.29 -6.02
CA THR A 269 40.15 8.80 -6.54
C THR A 269 40.04 8.38 -8.01
N THR A 270 38.96 7.69 -8.40
CA THR A 270 38.76 7.31 -9.80
C THR A 270 38.50 8.51 -10.71
N PHE A 271 37.83 9.54 -10.19
CA PHE A 271 37.57 10.77 -10.91
C PHE A 271 38.86 11.56 -11.15
N GLU A 272 39.69 11.77 -10.12
CA GLU A 272 40.99 12.45 -10.24
C GLU A 272 41.94 11.66 -11.15
N LYS A 273 41.88 10.33 -11.17
CA LYS A 273 42.65 9.54 -12.15
C LYS A 273 42.22 9.76 -13.61
N GLN A 274 40.95 10.08 -13.85
CA GLN A 274 40.42 10.27 -15.21
C GLN A 274 40.59 11.72 -15.69
N TYR A 275 40.44 12.70 -14.79
CA TYR A 275 40.31 14.12 -15.14
C TYR A 275 41.23 15.04 -14.33
N GLY A 276 42.08 14.49 -13.45
CA GLY A 276 42.98 15.26 -12.59
C GLY A 276 44.33 15.55 -13.24
N ASP A 277 44.96 16.62 -12.77
CA ASP A 277 46.35 16.93 -13.07
C ASP A 277 47.28 16.01 -12.28
N ARG A 278 48.49 15.79 -12.81
CA ARG A 278 49.48 14.87 -12.23
C ARG A 278 49.73 15.14 -10.73
N ASP A 279 49.83 16.40 -10.35
CA ASP A 279 50.09 16.81 -8.97
C ASP A 279 48.88 16.53 -8.06
N GLY A 280 47.66 16.79 -8.53
CA GLY A 280 46.44 16.48 -7.79
C GLY A 280 46.22 14.97 -7.59
N ILE A 281 46.62 14.16 -8.58
CA ILE A 281 46.58 12.70 -8.48
C ILE A 281 47.56 12.20 -7.41
N GLU A 282 48.78 12.75 -7.38
CA GLU A 282 49.81 12.39 -6.39
C GLU A 282 49.30 12.66 -4.97
N ASP A 283 48.71 13.82 -4.70
CA ASP A 283 48.16 14.17 -3.38
C ASP A 283 47.04 13.22 -2.93
N VAL A 284 46.11 12.87 -3.82
CA VAL A 284 45.00 11.96 -3.49
C VAL A 284 45.50 10.54 -3.28
N VAL A 285 46.47 10.07 -4.08
CA VAL A 285 47.07 8.75 -3.90
C VAL A 285 47.87 8.67 -2.60
N LEU A 286 48.63 9.71 -2.26
CA LEU A 286 49.39 9.80 -1.02
C LEU A 286 48.47 9.79 0.21
N SER A 287 47.38 10.56 0.19
CA SER A 287 46.41 10.57 1.28
C SER A 287 45.73 9.21 1.48
N LYS A 288 45.42 8.49 0.40
CA LYS A 288 44.87 7.12 0.46
C LYS A 288 45.89 6.11 1.01
N ARG A 289 47.13 6.16 0.52
CA ARG A 289 48.23 5.29 0.99
C ARG A 289 48.50 5.51 2.47
N ARG A 290 48.58 6.78 2.91
CA ARG A 290 48.77 7.14 4.31
C ARG A 290 47.76 6.46 5.23
N VAL A 291 46.48 6.51 4.88
CA VAL A 291 45.41 5.91 5.71
C VAL A 291 45.52 4.40 5.75
N HIS A 292 45.83 3.79 4.60
CA HIS A 292 46.04 2.34 4.53
C HIS A 292 47.21 1.89 5.42
N TYR A 293 48.33 2.62 5.39
CA TYR A 293 49.47 2.34 6.26
C TYR A 293 49.14 2.60 7.74
N GLU A 294 48.39 3.67 8.06
CA GLU A 294 47.91 3.92 9.43
C GLU A 294 46.99 2.80 9.95
N GLU A 295 46.14 2.22 9.10
CA GLU A 295 45.32 1.05 9.44
C GLU A 295 46.17 -0.21 9.62
N GLN A 296 47.13 -0.48 8.73
CA GLN A 296 48.05 -1.62 8.85
C GLN A 296 48.90 -1.57 10.12
N ILE A 297 49.40 -0.38 10.49
CA ILE A 297 50.15 -0.17 11.73
C ILE A 297 49.25 -0.40 12.95
N LYS A 298 47.97 -0.03 12.90
CA LYS A 298 47.01 -0.34 13.98
C LYS A 298 46.74 -1.83 14.12
N GLU A 299 46.58 -2.54 13.02
CA GLU A 299 46.32 -4.00 13.02
C GLU A 299 47.56 -4.80 13.44
N ASN A 300 48.74 -4.40 13.00
CA ASN A 300 50.00 -5.04 13.36
C ASN A 300 51.10 -4.01 13.68
N PRO A 301 51.18 -3.55 14.94
CA PRO A 301 52.16 -2.55 15.37
C PRO A 301 53.64 -2.98 15.26
N LYS A 302 53.91 -4.25 14.95
CA LYS A 302 55.27 -4.83 14.87
C LYS A 302 55.69 -5.17 13.44
N ASN A 303 54.92 -4.78 12.45
CA ASN A 303 55.31 -4.95 11.05
C ASN A 303 56.25 -3.79 10.65
N TYR A 304 57.54 -4.08 10.51
CA TYR A 304 58.57 -3.09 10.14
C TYR A 304 58.74 -2.94 8.62
N ASP A 305 58.09 -3.79 7.84
CA ASP A 305 58.16 -3.82 6.37
C ASP A 305 56.92 -3.17 5.68
N ALA A 306 55.91 -2.74 6.46
CA ALA A 306 54.71 -2.04 5.97
C ALA A 306 54.90 -0.52 5.95
#